data_AF-A0A286U139-F1
#
_entry.id   AF-A0A286U139-F1
#
_cell.length_a   1.000
_cell.length_b   1.000
_cell.length_c   1.000
_cell.angle_alpha   90.00
_cell.angle_beta   90.00
_cell.angle_gamma   90.00
#
_symmetry.space_group_name_H-M   'P 1'
#
loop_
_entity.id
_entity.type
_entity.pdbx_description
1 polymer ?
#
loop_
_entity_poly.entity_id
_entity_poly.type
_entity_poly.pdbx_seq_one_letter_code
_entity_poly.pdbx_strand_id
1 'polypeptide(L)' 'MTILYVMIPIAIILVSFFVFFFLWAVKEEQFDDLETPAHKILIDDWNDKQEKVKI' A
#
# COMPACT_ATOMS: atom_id res chain seq x y z
N MET A 1 39.69 -3.77 -16.62
CA MET A 1 38.45 -4.36 -17.18
C MET A 1 37.97 -5.54 -16.33
N THR A 2 37.88 -5.37 -15.00
CA THR A 2 37.59 -6.47 -14.06
C THR A 2 36.39 -6.15 -13.17
N ILE A 3 36.12 -4.85 -12.97
CA ILE A 3 35.03 -4.35 -12.13
C ILE A 3 33.65 -4.75 -12.66
N LEU A 4 33.50 -4.89 -13.98
CA LEU A 4 32.24 -5.32 -14.60
C LEU A 4 31.81 -6.72 -14.15
N TYR A 5 32.77 -7.62 -13.93
CA TYR A 5 32.48 -8.97 -13.41
C TYR A 5 31.97 -8.97 -11.97
N VAL A 6 32.21 -7.90 -11.22
CA VAL A 6 31.70 -7.74 -9.85
C VAL A 6 30.41 -6.93 -9.84
N MET A 7 30.33 -5.87 -10.66
CA MET A 7 29.16 -5.00 -10.74
C MET A 7 27.93 -5.70 -11.33
N ILE A 8 28.10 -6.51 -12.38
CA ILE A 8 26.96 -7.17 -13.04
C ILE A 8 26.23 -8.13 -12.09
N PRO A 9 26.91 -9.05 -11.37
CA PRO A 9 26.24 -9.91 -10.38
C PRO A 9 25.57 -9.13 -9.26
N ILE A 10 26.23 -8.08 -8.73
CA ILE A 10 25.66 -7.23 -7.68
C ILE A 10 24.37 -6.55 -8.16
N ALA A 11 24.36 -6.03 -9.39
CA ALA A 11 23.17 -5.42 -9.97
C ALA A 11 22.03 -6.43 -10.14
N ILE A 12 22.32 -7.65 -10.60
CA ILE A 12 21.31 -8.72 -10.74
C ILE A 12 20.72 -9.11 -9.39
N ILE A 13 21.54 -9.20 -8.35
CA ILE A 13 21.09 -9.50 -6.97
C ILE A 13 20.19 -8.38 -6.47
N LEU A 14 20.58 -7.12 -6.64
CA LEU A 14 19.79 -5.95 -6.23
C LEU A 14 18.43 -5.90 -6.92
N VAL A 15 18.40 -6.09 -8.25
CA VAL A 15 17.15 -6.10 -9.01
C VAL A 15 16.26 -7.26 -8.59
N SER A 16 16.82 -8.46 -8.42
CA SER A 16 16.05 -9.62 -7.96
C SER A 16 15.46 -9.40 -6.57
N PHE A 17 16.23 -8.80 -5.67
CA PHE A 17 15.76 -8.43 -4.33
C PHE A 17 14.61 -7.43 -4.41
N PHE A 18 14.76 -6.37 -5.22
CA PHE A 18 13.72 -5.35 -5.39
C PHE A 18 12.42 -5.94 -5.94
N VAL A 19 12.51 -6.78 -6.98
CA VAL A 19 11.34 -7.45 -7.58
C VAL A 19 10.69 -8.39 -6.58
N PHE A 20 11.46 -9.16 -5.82
CA PHE A 20 10.94 -10.05 -4.79
C PHE A 20 10.13 -9.29 -3.73
N PHE A 21 10.69 -8.21 -3.18
CA PHE A 21 10.01 -7.39 -2.18
C PHE A 21 8.78 -6.68 -2.76
N PHE A 22 8.85 -6.20 -4.00
CA PHE A 22 7.71 -5.60 -4.68
C PHE A 22 6.55 -6.59 -4.83
N LEU A 23 6.83 -7.82 -5.28
CA LEU A 23 5.80 -8.85 -5.43
C LEU A 23 5.24 -9.29 -4.08
N TRP A 24 6.08 -9.37 -3.04
CA TRP A 24 5.64 -9.65 -1.68
C TRP A 24 4.72 -8.55 -1.15
N ALA A 25 5.10 -7.28 -1.29
CA ALA A 25 4.30 -6.14 -0.84
C ALA A 25 3.00 -5.94 -1.65
N VAL A 26 2.98 -6.32 -2.93
CA VAL A 26 1.75 -6.31 -3.74
C VAL A 26 0.79 -7.42 -3.29
N LYS A 27 1.33 -8.59 -2.91
CA LYS A 27 0.54 -9.71 -2.41
C LYS A 27 0.04 -9.49 -0.99
N GLU A 28 0.81 -8.82 -0.16
CA GLU A 28 0.40 -8.36 1.15
C GLU A 28 -0.60 -7.23 0.93
N GLU A 29 -1.90 -7.56 0.88
CA GLU A 29 -3.06 -6.73 0.53
C GLU A 29 -3.13 -5.38 1.27
N GLN A 30 -2.19 -4.49 1.01
CA GLN A 30 -2.14 -3.15 1.60
C GLN A 30 -3.18 -2.20 0.98
N PHE A 31 -4.08 -2.74 0.15
CA PHE A 31 -5.18 -2.07 -0.52
C PHE A 31 -6.53 -2.28 0.17
N ASP A 32 -6.62 -3.20 1.14
CA ASP A 32 -7.89 -3.48 1.84
C ASP A 32 -8.31 -2.31 2.75
N ASP A 33 -7.37 -1.43 3.15
CA ASP A 33 -7.66 -0.28 4.02
C ASP A 33 -7.86 1.05 3.27
N LEU A 34 -7.99 1.02 1.94
CA LEU A 34 -8.39 2.22 1.17
C LEU A 34 -9.90 2.40 1.06
N GLU A 35 -10.70 1.37 1.38
CA GLU A 35 -12.17 1.46 1.40
C GLU A 35 -12.70 2.05 2.72
N THR A 36 -12.00 1.83 3.83
CA THR A 36 -12.39 2.27 5.18
C THR A 36 -12.53 3.80 5.38
N PRO A 37 -11.67 4.69 4.83
CA PRO A 37 -11.77 6.12 5.12
C PRO A 37 -12.92 6.83 4.38
N ALA A 38 -13.33 6.36 3.20
CA ALA A 38 -14.41 6.98 2.42
C ALA A 38 -15.79 6.78 3.05
N HIS A 39 -16.03 5.62 3.67
CA HIS A 39 -17.30 5.32 4.32
C HIS A 39 -17.52 6.04 5.65
N LYS A 40 -16.46 6.51 6.32
CA LYS A 40 -16.58 7.25 7.59
C LYS A 40 -17.25 8.61 7.42
N ILE A 41 -16.88 9.36 6.37
CA ILE A 41 -17.39 10.72 6.13
C ILE A 41 -18.92 10.73 5.89
N LEU A 42 -19.45 9.76 5.13
CA LEU A 42 -20.87 9.70 4.80
C LEU A 42 -21.75 9.18 5.97
N ILE A 43 -21.19 8.31 6.82
CA ILE A 43 -21.90 7.74 7.98
C ILE A 43 -21.96 8.76 9.13
N ASP A 44 -20.89 9.53 9.34
CA ASP A 44 -20.81 10.55 10.39
C ASP A 44 -21.84 11.68 10.15
N ASP A 45 -22.02 12.12 8.90
CA ASP A 45 -23.02 13.13 8.52
C ASP A 45 -24.48 12.64 8.70
N TRP A 46 -24.74 11.34 8.50
CA TRP A 46 -26.07 10.77 8.70
C TRP A 46 -26.41 10.67 10.19
N ASN A 47 -25.45 10.28 11.03
CA ASN A 47 -25.64 10.15 12.46
C ASN A 47 -25.87 11.52 13.15
N ASP A 48 -25.09 12.56 12.81
CA ASP A 48 -25.31 13.93 13.35
C ASP A 48 -26.71 14.44 12.98
N LYS A 49 -27.15 14.19 11.75
CA LYS A 49 -28.49 14.61 11.29
C LYS A 49 -29.63 13.89 12.01
N GLN A 50 -29.47 12.61 12.35
CA GLN A 50 -30.48 11.85 13.10
C GLN A 50 -30.55 12.30 14.58
N GLU A 51 -29.42 12.68 15.17
CA GLU A 51 -29.37 13.21 16.53
C GLU A 51 -30.09 14.55 16.65
N LYS A 52 -29.94 15.45 15.67
CA LYS A 52 -30.60 16.77 15.69
C LYS A 52 -32.11 16.72 15.42
N VAL A 53 -32.61 15.67 14.77
CA VAL A 53 -34.05 15.49 14.47
C VAL A 53 -34.80 14.91 15.68
N LYS A 54 -34.10 14.32 16.64
CA LYS A 54 -34.69 13.67 17.82
C LYS A 54 -34.80 14.61 19.04
N ILE A 55 -34.33 15.85 18.93
CA ILE A 55 -34.37 16.91 19.96
C ILE A 55 -35.60 17.80 19.76
#